data_AF-A0A1F1ZLW8-F1
#
_entry.id   AF-A0A1F1ZLW8-F1
#
_cell.length_a   1.000
_cell.length_b   1.000
_cell.length_c   1.000
_cell.angle_alpha   90.00
_cell.angle_beta   90.00
_cell.angle_gamma   90.00
#
_symmetry.space_group_name_H-M   'P 1'
#
loop_
_entity.id
_entity.type
_entity.pdbx_description
1 polymer ?
#
loop_
_entity_poly.entity_id
_entity_poly.type
_entity_poly.pdbx_seq_one_letter_code
_entity_poly.pdbx_strand_id
1 'polypeptide(L)'
;MLKVTTKPSNCYSSPVRVTLGGGLSVEVPEGAEPVSQRWIKAAAIVEAQLEDVLAARGARLQYRWVDDALIELRVVQTSMPMSVMLAHPSLSQHLDRAISTLFGEPSVFYVHGSDIRACPQRLATTVDGWIGPLALSQGFCRQVSTAPLT
;
A
#
# COMPACT_ATOMS: atom_id res chain seq x y z
N MET A 1 -6.79 13.18 -1.30
CA MET A 1 -6.20 12.09 -0.46
C MET A 1 -5.55 11.08 -1.38
N LEU A 2 -4.46 10.41 -0.96
CA LEU A 2 -3.85 9.35 -1.76
C LEU A 2 -4.85 8.21 -1.98
N LYS A 3 -4.88 7.65 -3.19
CA LYS A 3 -5.78 6.55 -3.52
C LYS A 3 -5.08 5.52 -4.40
N VAL A 4 -5.01 4.29 -3.93
CA VAL A 4 -4.50 3.17 -4.73
C VAL A 4 -5.55 2.73 -5.75
N THR A 5 -5.10 2.45 -6.97
CA THR A 5 -5.93 2.09 -8.12
C THR A 5 -5.21 1.12 -9.03
N THR A 6 -5.96 0.42 -9.88
CA THR A 6 -5.45 -0.43 -10.97
C THR A 6 -5.38 0.32 -12.30
N LYS A 7 -5.85 1.58 -12.35
CA LYS A 7 -5.70 2.40 -13.54
C LYS A 7 -4.20 2.63 -13.82
N PRO A 8 -3.78 2.66 -15.10
CA PRO A 8 -2.38 2.83 -15.45
C PRO A 8 -1.83 4.19 -14.96
N SER A 9 -0.52 4.29 -14.84
CA SER A 9 0.12 5.57 -14.57
C SER A 9 -0.18 6.57 -15.68
N ASN A 10 -0.32 7.84 -15.30
CA ASN A 10 -0.58 8.92 -16.24
C ASN A 10 -0.14 10.23 -15.58
N CYS A 11 0.93 10.83 -16.09
CA CYS A 11 1.45 12.12 -15.65
C CYS A 11 0.84 13.31 -16.40
N TYR A 12 0.06 13.06 -17.46
CA TYR A 12 -0.54 14.06 -18.33
C TYR A 12 -2.03 14.33 -18.01
N SER A 13 -2.64 13.51 -17.17
CA SER A 13 -4.02 13.69 -16.70
C SER A 13 -4.04 14.02 -15.22
N SER A 14 -5.01 14.83 -14.80
CA SER A 14 -5.32 15.04 -13.39
C SER A 14 -6.45 14.09 -12.94
N PRO A 15 -6.35 13.44 -11.77
CA PRO A 15 -5.17 13.39 -10.90
C PRO A 15 -4.02 12.59 -11.52
N VAL A 16 -2.78 13.04 -11.25
CA VAL A 16 -1.57 12.33 -11.69
C VAL A 16 -1.51 10.96 -11.01
N ARG A 17 -1.22 9.93 -11.80
CA ARG A 17 -1.07 8.55 -11.33
C ARG A 17 0.38 8.09 -11.39
N VAL A 18 0.93 7.69 -10.25
CA VAL A 18 2.30 7.18 -10.11
C VAL A 18 2.27 5.67 -9.94
N THR A 19 3.13 4.93 -10.65
CA THR A 19 3.21 3.47 -10.56
C THR A 19 3.78 3.03 -9.21
N LEU A 20 3.11 2.09 -8.55
CA LEU A 20 3.61 1.42 -7.35
C LEU A 20 4.29 0.09 -7.73
N GLY A 21 3.68 -0.68 -8.64
CA GLY A 21 4.12 -2.02 -9.06
C GLY A 21 2.97 -3.03 -9.04
N GLY A 22 3.14 -4.21 -9.66
CA GLY A 22 2.11 -5.26 -9.67
C GLY A 22 0.78 -4.86 -10.34
N GLY A 23 0.80 -3.87 -11.25
CA GLY A 23 -0.40 -3.30 -11.86
C GLY A 23 -1.11 -2.24 -11.00
N LEU A 24 -0.55 -1.88 -9.85
CA LEU A 24 -1.06 -0.83 -8.98
C LEU A 24 -0.40 0.53 -9.28
N SER A 25 -1.23 1.57 -9.19
CA SER A 25 -0.83 2.98 -9.21
C SER A 25 -1.45 3.71 -8.03
N VAL A 26 -0.90 4.87 -7.69
CA VAL A 26 -1.48 5.81 -6.72
C VAL A 26 -1.93 7.09 -7.44
N GLU A 27 -3.16 7.50 -7.22
CA GLU A 27 -3.66 8.84 -7.58
C GLU A 27 -3.15 9.84 -6.53
N VAL A 28 -2.31 10.78 -6.99
CA VAL A 28 -1.76 11.86 -6.15
C VAL A 28 -2.77 13.03 -6.13
N PRO A 29 -3.13 13.57 -4.94
CA PRO A 29 -4.11 14.65 -4.82
C PRO A 29 -3.71 15.87 -5.65
N GLU A 30 -4.66 16.51 -6.33
CA GLU A 30 -4.41 17.72 -7.12
C GLU A 30 -3.84 18.87 -6.27
N GLY A 31 -3.10 19.77 -6.90
CA GLY A 31 -2.57 20.97 -6.27
C GLY A 31 -1.49 21.66 -7.10
N ALA A 32 -1.16 22.88 -6.71
CA ALA A 32 -0.20 23.75 -7.42
C ALA A 32 1.27 23.32 -7.27
N GLU A 33 1.58 22.54 -6.23
CA GLU A 33 2.93 22.03 -5.96
C GLU A 33 3.32 20.91 -6.95
N PRO A 34 4.63 20.67 -7.17
CA PRO A 34 5.11 19.51 -7.92
C PRO A 34 4.52 18.19 -7.40
N VAL A 35 4.25 17.23 -8.30
CA VAL A 35 3.65 15.92 -7.96
C VAL A 35 4.42 15.21 -6.85
N SER A 36 5.75 15.23 -6.89
CA SER A 36 6.61 14.60 -5.88
C SER A 36 6.39 15.18 -4.48
N GLN A 37 6.30 16.50 -4.37
CA GLN A 37 6.04 17.18 -3.10
C GLN A 37 4.62 16.89 -2.60
N ARG A 38 3.61 16.91 -3.50
CA ARG A 38 2.23 16.55 -3.15
C ARG A 38 2.13 15.11 -2.65
N TRP A 39 2.87 14.19 -3.27
CA TRP A 39 2.87 12.79 -2.87
C TRP A 39 3.48 12.62 -1.47
N ILE A 40 4.66 13.21 -1.23
CA ILE A 40 5.33 13.18 0.09
C ILE A 40 4.45 13.80 1.17
N LYS A 41 3.90 14.99 0.91
CA LYS A 41 3.03 15.71 1.84
C LYS A 41 1.77 14.92 2.16
N ALA A 42 1.15 14.30 1.16
CA ALA A 42 -0.02 13.47 1.38
C ALA A 42 0.31 12.18 2.16
N ALA A 43 1.49 11.59 1.97
CA ALA A 43 1.95 10.45 2.77
C ALA A 43 2.20 10.86 4.23
N ALA A 44 2.84 11.99 4.47
CA ALA A 44 3.07 12.53 5.81
C ALA A 44 1.77 12.83 6.57
N ILE A 45 0.72 13.29 5.87
CA ILE A 45 -0.61 13.47 6.47
C ILE A 45 -1.19 12.12 6.92
N VAL A 46 -1.01 11.06 6.12
CA VAL A 46 -1.47 9.71 6.49
C VAL A 46 -0.66 9.18 7.68
N GLU A 47 0.65 9.40 7.72
CA GLU A 47 1.50 9.02 8.86
C GLU A 47 1.06 9.73 10.15
N ALA A 48 0.86 11.05 10.11
CA ALA A 48 0.39 11.81 11.26
C ALA A 48 -0.99 11.31 11.74
N GLN A 49 -1.91 11.00 10.82
CA GLN A 49 -3.21 10.41 11.18
C GLN A 49 -3.07 9.05 11.85
N LEU A 50 -2.12 8.22 11.41
CA LEU A 50 -1.82 6.93 12.04
C LEU A 50 -1.22 7.12 13.44
N GLU A 51 -0.29 8.06 13.61
CA GLU A 51 0.31 8.40 14.90
C GLU A 51 -0.72 8.93 15.88
N ASP A 52 -1.59 9.83 15.46
CA ASP A 52 -2.70 10.36 16.28
C ASP A 52 -3.64 9.25 16.74
N VAL A 53 -3.97 8.32 15.83
CA VAL A 53 -4.82 7.16 16.12
C VAL A 53 -4.13 6.19 17.09
N LEU A 54 -2.81 5.99 16.95
CA LEU A 54 -2.00 5.21 17.89
C LEU A 54 -1.93 5.87 19.28
N ALA A 55 -1.65 7.17 19.35
CA ALA A 55 -1.46 7.92 20.59
C ALA A 55 -2.76 8.08 21.38
N ALA A 56 -3.87 8.39 20.71
CA ALA A 56 -5.14 8.67 21.37
C ALA A 56 -5.84 7.41 21.90
N ARG A 57 -5.63 6.24 21.28
CA ARG A 57 -6.47 5.06 21.50
C ARG A 57 -5.74 3.72 21.51
N GLY A 58 -4.40 3.73 21.41
CA GLY A 58 -3.60 2.50 21.35
C GLY A 58 -3.95 1.62 20.15
N ALA A 59 -4.44 2.21 19.06
CA ALA A 59 -5.00 1.48 17.93
C ALA A 59 -3.93 0.65 17.21
N ARG A 60 -3.93 -0.65 17.47
CA ARG A 60 -3.07 -1.63 16.80
C ARG A 60 -3.63 -1.94 15.42
N LEU A 61 -2.77 -2.26 14.47
CA LEU A 61 -3.18 -2.94 13.25
C LEU A 61 -3.99 -4.19 13.66
N GLN A 62 -5.26 -4.24 13.25
CA GLN A 62 -6.09 -5.41 13.47
C GLN A 62 -5.95 -6.35 12.29
N TYR A 63 -6.00 -7.64 12.60
CA TYR A 63 -6.06 -8.67 11.60
C TYR A 63 -7.09 -9.72 12.00
N ARG A 64 -7.69 -10.35 10.99
CA ARG A 64 -8.45 -11.59 11.17
C ARG A 64 -7.89 -12.65 10.25
N TRP A 65 -7.81 -13.88 10.74
CA TRP A 65 -7.53 -15.03 9.90
C TRP A 65 -8.72 -15.27 8.98
N VAL A 66 -8.44 -15.37 7.68
CA VAL A 66 -9.43 -15.80 6.68
C VAL A 66 -9.15 -17.23 6.20
N ASP A 67 -7.94 -17.71 6.43
CA ASP A 67 -7.47 -19.08 6.21
C ASP A 67 -6.24 -19.34 7.12
N ASP A 68 -5.72 -20.57 7.17
CA ASP A 68 -4.62 -21.01 8.04
C ASP A 68 -3.32 -20.20 7.86
N ALA A 69 -3.14 -19.59 6.70
CA ALA A 69 -1.94 -18.82 6.35
C ALA A 69 -2.22 -17.38 5.91
N LEU A 70 -3.49 -16.99 5.81
CA LEU A 70 -3.91 -15.74 5.18
C LEU A 70 -4.66 -14.89 6.20
N ILE A 71 -4.15 -13.68 6.42
CA ILE A 71 -4.80 -12.69 7.28
C ILE A 71 -5.34 -11.55 6.44
N GLU A 72 -6.47 -11.01 6.84
CA GLU A 72 -7.02 -9.76 6.33
C GLU A 72 -6.74 -8.65 7.32
N LEU A 73 -6.21 -7.53 6.82
CA LEU A 73 -5.74 -6.40 7.64
C LEU A 73 -6.78 -5.30 7.70
N ARG A 74 -6.84 -4.59 8.83
CA ARG A 74 -7.67 -3.40 9.03
C ARG A 74 -7.02 -2.43 10.02
N VAL A 75 -7.09 -1.13 9.76
CA VAL A 75 -6.81 -0.10 10.77
C VAL A 75 -8.09 0.18 11.57
N VAL A 76 -7.96 0.15 12.90
CA VAL A 76 -9.10 0.30 13.82
C VAL A 76 -9.65 1.72 13.80
N GLN A 77 -10.98 1.83 13.82
CA GLN A 77 -11.71 3.09 14.04
C GLN A 77 -11.37 4.23 13.06
N THR A 78 -10.80 3.92 11.90
CA THR A 78 -10.62 4.86 10.79
C THR A 78 -11.41 4.39 9.56
N SER A 79 -11.94 5.34 8.80
CA SER A 79 -12.51 5.11 7.47
C SER A 79 -11.42 5.01 6.39
N MET A 80 -10.15 5.13 6.78
CA MET A 80 -9.02 5.09 5.85
C MET A 80 -8.88 3.69 5.23
N PRO A 81 -8.86 3.58 3.88
CA PRO A 81 -8.70 2.29 3.21
C PRO A 81 -7.31 1.73 3.46
N MET A 82 -7.21 0.42 3.74
CA MET A 82 -5.92 -0.22 4.01
C MET A 82 -4.94 -0.09 2.87
N SER A 83 -5.42 -0.13 1.63
CA SER A 83 -4.60 0.02 0.43
C SER A 83 -3.78 1.32 0.42
N VAL A 84 -4.17 2.35 1.16
CA VAL A 84 -3.35 3.58 1.30
C VAL A 84 -1.97 3.32 1.92
N MET A 85 -1.83 2.26 2.72
CA MET A 85 -0.53 1.86 3.30
C MET A 85 0.48 1.48 2.21
N LEU A 86 0.02 1.14 1.01
CA LEU A 86 0.87 0.83 -0.14
C LEU A 86 1.15 2.07 -1.01
N ALA A 87 0.50 3.19 -0.73
CA ALA A 87 0.52 4.36 -1.58
C ALA A 87 1.86 5.10 -1.59
N HIS A 88 2.76 4.83 -0.64
CA HIS A 88 4.07 5.46 -0.54
C HIS A 88 5.07 4.51 0.15
N PRO A 89 6.37 4.52 -0.22
CA PRO A 89 7.37 3.65 0.39
C PRO A 89 7.44 3.71 1.92
N SER A 90 7.40 4.92 2.51
CA SER A 90 7.46 5.08 3.97
C SER A 90 6.29 4.38 4.68
N LEU A 91 5.06 4.55 4.16
CA LEU A 91 3.87 3.87 4.66
C LEU A 91 3.99 2.34 4.54
N SER A 92 4.46 1.87 3.37
CA SER A 92 4.54 0.43 3.10
C SER A 92 5.57 -0.27 3.99
N GLN A 93 6.64 0.43 4.38
CA GLN A 93 7.67 -0.08 5.27
C GLN A 93 7.14 -0.32 6.69
N HIS A 94 6.27 0.56 7.19
CA HIS A 94 5.62 0.35 8.50
C HIS A 94 4.74 -0.90 8.48
N LEU A 95 3.99 -1.10 7.40
CA LEU A 95 3.14 -2.27 7.21
C LEU A 95 3.97 -3.56 7.12
N ASP A 96 5.00 -3.57 6.27
CA ASP A 96 5.89 -4.72 6.06
C ASP A 96 6.57 -5.16 7.36
N ARG A 97 7.08 -4.20 8.14
CA ARG A 97 7.70 -4.48 9.44
C ARG A 97 6.71 -5.06 10.43
N ALA A 98 5.51 -4.49 10.53
CA ALA A 98 4.50 -4.96 11.48
C ALA A 98 4.06 -6.40 11.17
N ILE A 99 3.84 -6.72 9.90
CA ILE A 99 3.36 -8.04 9.48
C ILE A 99 4.47 -9.08 9.50
N SER A 100 5.69 -8.72 9.08
CA SER A 100 6.82 -9.65 9.19
C SER A 100 7.14 -9.98 10.65
N THR A 101 6.96 -9.02 11.57
CA THR A 101 7.06 -9.29 13.02
C THR A 101 5.96 -10.22 13.51
N LEU A 102 4.73 -10.06 13.02
CA LEU A 102 3.59 -10.90 13.38
C LEU A 102 3.80 -12.36 12.95
N PHE A 103 4.31 -12.59 11.74
CA PHE A 103 4.57 -13.93 11.23
C PHE A 103 5.90 -14.53 11.69
N GLY A 104 6.85 -13.71 12.13
CA GLY A 104 8.22 -14.13 12.45
C GLY A 104 9.07 -14.41 11.20
N GLU A 105 8.60 -14.07 10.01
CA GLU A 105 9.25 -14.28 8.72
C GLU A 105 8.79 -13.23 7.69
N PRO A 106 9.46 -13.07 6.53
CA PRO A 106 9.03 -12.15 5.49
C PRO A 106 7.60 -12.43 5.00
N SER A 107 6.88 -11.36 4.65
CA SER A 107 5.48 -11.43 4.23
C SER A 107 5.27 -10.99 2.79
N VAL A 108 4.20 -11.49 2.17
CA VAL A 108 3.67 -10.98 0.91
C VAL A 108 2.25 -10.47 1.11
N PHE A 109 1.86 -9.54 0.26
CA PHE A 109 0.60 -8.83 0.35
C PHE A 109 -0.26 -9.05 -0.91
N TYR A 110 -1.56 -9.01 -0.70
CA TYR A 110 -2.57 -9.10 -1.76
C TYR A 110 -3.52 -7.91 -1.63
N VAL A 111 -3.91 -7.33 -2.75
CA VAL A 111 -4.76 -6.14 -2.79
C VAL A 111 -6.03 -6.41 -3.60
N HIS A 112 -7.17 -6.05 -3.03
CA HIS A 112 -8.46 -6.03 -3.73
C HIS A 112 -9.22 -4.76 -3.37
N GLY A 113 -9.25 -3.80 -4.28
CA GLY A 113 -9.85 -2.48 -4.02
C GLY A 113 -9.18 -1.74 -2.86
N SER A 114 -9.92 -1.54 -1.77
CA SER A 114 -9.43 -0.90 -0.53
C SER A 114 -8.71 -1.85 0.41
N ASP A 115 -8.84 -3.16 0.19
CA ASP A 115 -8.55 -4.17 1.19
C ASP A 115 -7.17 -4.77 0.95
N ILE A 116 -6.51 -5.14 2.05
CA ILE A 116 -5.22 -5.82 2.02
C ILE A 116 -5.33 -7.14 2.78
N ARG A 117 -4.77 -8.19 2.17
CA ARG A 117 -4.43 -9.44 2.85
C ARG A 117 -2.93 -9.63 2.88
N ALA A 118 -2.45 -10.42 3.83
CA ALA A 118 -1.05 -10.81 3.90
C ALA A 118 -0.91 -12.29 4.26
N CYS A 119 0.18 -12.89 3.80
CA CYS A 119 0.58 -14.23 4.22
C CYS A 119 2.11 -14.31 4.38
N PRO A 120 2.63 -15.31 5.11
CA PRO A 120 4.04 -15.63 5.08
C PRO A 120 4.52 -15.90 3.65
N GLN A 121 5.70 -15.41 3.29
CA GLN A 121 6.21 -15.50 1.92
C GLN A 121 6.37 -16.96 1.45
N ARG A 122 6.75 -17.88 2.35
CA ARG A 122 6.89 -19.31 2.00
C ARG A 122 5.56 -19.99 1.64
N LEU A 123 4.44 -19.40 2.02
CA LEU A 123 3.08 -19.88 1.76
C LEU A 123 2.38 -19.07 0.66
N ALA A 124 3.12 -18.20 -0.03
CA ALA A 124 2.58 -17.35 -1.08
C ALA A 124 2.02 -18.18 -2.24
N THR A 125 0.77 -17.89 -2.62
CA THR A 125 0.09 -18.49 -3.77
C THR A 125 -0.69 -17.40 -4.50
N THR A 126 -1.25 -17.71 -5.66
CA THR A 126 -2.20 -16.79 -6.31
C THR A 126 -3.55 -16.87 -5.60
N VAL A 127 -4.13 -15.72 -5.27
CA VAL A 127 -5.46 -15.62 -4.67
C VAL A 127 -6.42 -15.05 -5.72
N ASP A 128 -7.43 -15.82 -6.09
CA ASP A 128 -8.36 -15.45 -7.16
C ASP A 128 -9.08 -14.12 -6.86
N GLY A 129 -9.10 -13.22 -7.83
CA GLY A 129 -9.64 -11.86 -7.68
C GLY A 129 -8.74 -10.87 -6.95
N TRP A 130 -7.55 -11.26 -6.47
CA TRP A 130 -6.62 -10.36 -5.76
C TRP A 130 -5.33 -10.10 -6.55
N ILE A 131 -4.78 -8.90 -6.40
CA ILE A 131 -3.50 -8.51 -6.98
C ILE A 131 -2.38 -8.90 -6.02
N GLY A 132 -1.50 -9.80 -6.43
CA GLY A 132 -0.36 -10.27 -5.66
C GLY A 132 0.12 -11.65 -6.12
N PRO A 133 1.09 -12.28 -5.41
CA PRO A 133 1.72 -11.80 -4.19
C PRO A 133 2.67 -10.62 -4.41
N LEU A 134 2.61 -9.64 -3.51
CA LEU A 134 3.44 -8.42 -3.52
C LEU A 134 4.44 -8.46 -2.36
N ALA A 135 5.75 -8.45 -2.64
CA ALA A 135 6.79 -8.33 -1.62
C ALA A 135 7.19 -6.86 -1.43
N LEU A 136 6.77 -6.23 -0.33
CA LEU A 136 7.03 -4.79 -0.06
C LEU A 136 8.51 -4.50 0.20
N SER A 137 9.25 -5.47 0.74
CA SER A 137 10.69 -5.39 0.99
C SER A 137 11.54 -5.14 -0.27
N GLN A 138 11.01 -5.42 -1.46
CA GLN A 138 11.72 -5.16 -2.73
C GLN A 138 11.55 -3.71 -3.24
N GLY A 139 10.88 -2.85 -2.48
CA GLY A 139 10.70 -1.43 -2.80
C GLY A 139 9.66 -1.22 -3.89
N PHE A 140 8.51 -0.66 -3.51
CA PHE A 140 7.53 -0.12 -4.44
C PHE A 140 8.02 1.23 -4.96
N CYS A 141 8.97 1.16 -5.89
CA CYS A 141 9.39 2.20 -6.83
C CYS A 141 10.27 1.51 -7.89
N ARG A 142 9.71 0.56 -8.67
CA ARG A 142 10.43 0.05 -9.84
C ARG A 142 10.42 1.13 -10.91
N GLN A 143 11.61 1.60 -11.24
CA GLN A 143 11.91 2.43 -12.39
C GLN A 143 11.15 1.87 -13.60
N VAL A 144 10.29 2.69 -14.22
CA VAL A 144 9.63 2.34 -15.48
C VAL A 144 10.75 2.07 -16.47
N SER A 145 10.93 0.82 -16.88
CA SER A 145 11.83 0.52 -18.00
C SER A 145 11.35 1.36 -19.18
N THR A 146 12.14 2.35 -19.57
CA THR A 146 12.04 3.02 -20.86
C THR A 146 12.44 2.00 -21.92
N ALA A 147 11.54 1.05 -22.21
CA ALA A 147 11.62 0.35 -23.48
C ALA A 147 11.38 1.40 -24.58
N PRO A 148 12.29 1.54 -25.55
CA PRO A 148 12.06 2.46 -26.65
C PRO A 148 10.80 2.01 -27.40
N LEU A 149 9.91 2.97 -27.66
CA LEU A 149 8.83 2.78 -28.62
C LEU A 149 9.49 2.39 -29.95
N THR A 150 9.19 1.16 -30.40
CA THR A 150 9.54 0.67 -31.73
C THR A 150 8.42 0.98 -32.69
#